data_AF-A0A7V9AT55-F1
#
_entry.id   AF-A0A7V9AT55-F1
#
_cell.length_a   1.000
_cell.length_b   1.000
_cell.length_c   1.000
_cell.angle_alpha   90.00
_cell.angle_beta   90.00
_cell.angle_gamma   90.00
#
_symmetry.space_group_name_H-M   'P 1'
#
loop_
_entity.id
_entity.type
_entity.pdbx_description
1 polymer ?
#
loop_
_entity_poly.entity_id
_entity_poly.type
_entity_poly.pdbx_seq_one_letter_code
_entity_poly.pdbx_strand_id
1 'polypeptide(L)'
;LLTGFLPILLLIGFWIFLMNQMQGGGSKVMSFGKSRAKRMAVDAPKITFKDVAGANEAVEELHEIKEFLENPKKFQSLGARIPKGVLLFGPPGTGKTLLARAVAGEAGVPFFSISGSDFVEMFVGVGASRVRDLFEQAKQNSPCIIFMDEIDAVGRHRGAGMGGGHDEREQTLNQLLVEMDGFEAKDNIIMIAATNRPDILDPALLRPGRFDRQITVDRPDRKGRARILAVHTRGKPLARAIELDKLAGQTPGFTGADLSNLVNEAALLAARKGEREISSIHLEEGIMRVIAGPEKKTRVMSEKERRVTAYHEMGHALVAHYLEHTDPVHKISVIARGQALGYTISLPTEDKFLTTRAELRDTMAMTLGGRAAEETVFSEVTTGASNDLEKVTATAKQMVMRFGMSEKLGPRVFGHDHAQPFLGREFSSEPDYSDDVAREIDAEIRRVVEEAHVEARAILASHRPELDRISEILLVRETIERSEFLELLGGASEDEVFGPDEPTLPEPAPAPERPELPERAPGAKRSPLPRPGLAGGTTEFRAHERVRPRL
;
A
#
# COMPACT_ATOMS: atom_id res chain seq x y z
N LEU A 1 -57.42 -31.57 -41.14
CA LEU A 1 -57.12 -30.12 -41.29
C LEU A 1 -56.46 -29.53 -40.04
N LEU A 2 -56.98 -29.75 -38.82
CA LEU A 2 -56.38 -29.20 -37.59
C LEU A 2 -55.00 -29.78 -37.18
N THR A 3 -54.62 -30.98 -37.63
CA THR A 3 -53.35 -31.63 -37.27
C THR A 3 -52.16 -31.26 -38.16
N GLY A 4 -52.40 -30.71 -39.36
CA GLY A 4 -51.32 -30.34 -40.31
C GLY A 4 -50.83 -28.89 -40.17
N PHE A 5 -51.66 -27.97 -39.67
CA PHE A 5 -51.33 -26.55 -39.55
C PHE A 5 -50.78 -26.15 -38.17
N LEU A 6 -50.95 -26.99 -37.15
CA LEU A 6 -50.45 -26.75 -35.80
C LEU A 6 -48.91 -26.60 -35.72
N PRO A 7 -48.09 -27.41 -36.42
CA PRO A 7 -46.64 -27.25 -36.42
C PRO A 7 -46.20 -25.92 -37.04
N ILE A 8 -46.89 -25.48 -38.10
CA ILE A 8 -46.56 -24.24 -38.82
C ILE A 8 -46.93 -23.02 -37.97
N LEU A 9 -48.08 -23.03 -37.29
CA LEU A 9 -48.49 -21.96 -36.38
C LEU A 9 -47.57 -21.86 -35.16
N LEU A 10 -47.11 -22.98 -34.60
CA LEU A 10 -46.11 -22.98 -33.53
C LEU A 10 -44.77 -22.43 -34.01
N LEU A 11 -44.35 -22.74 -35.24
CA LEU A 11 -43.10 -22.25 -35.80
C LEU A 11 -43.15 -20.74 -36.09
N ILE A 12 -44.29 -20.24 -36.59
CA ILE A 12 -44.54 -18.79 -36.77
C ILE A 12 -44.61 -18.08 -35.42
N GLY A 13 -45.32 -18.65 -34.43
CA GLY A 13 -45.40 -18.10 -33.08
C GLY A 13 -44.04 -18.07 -32.38
N PHE A 14 -43.22 -19.11 -32.56
CA PHE A 14 -41.85 -19.17 -32.07
C PHE A 14 -40.95 -18.16 -32.77
N TRP A 15 -41.11 -17.95 -34.08
CA TRP A 15 -40.41 -16.89 -34.80
C TRP A 15 -40.80 -15.53 -34.22
N ILE A 16 -42.09 -15.20 -34.14
CA ILE A 16 -42.55 -13.92 -33.57
C ILE A 16 -42.04 -13.71 -32.13
N PHE A 17 -41.99 -14.76 -31.31
CA PHE A 17 -41.40 -14.73 -29.98
C PHE A 17 -39.89 -14.41 -30.01
N LEU A 18 -39.12 -15.04 -30.90
CA LEU A 18 -37.69 -14.78 -31.06
C LEU A 18 -37.41 -13.36 -31.55
N MET A 19 -38.22 -12.87 -32.49
CA MET A 19 -38.11 -11.52 -33.06
C MET A 19 -38.40 -10.45 -31.99
N ASN A 20 -39.43 -10.67 -31.17
CA ASN A 20 -39.74 -9.78 -30.04
C ASN A 20 -38.65 -9.82 -28.95
N GLN A 21 -37.98 -10.96 -28.75
CA GLN A 21 -36.87 -11.07 -27.79
C GLN A 21 -35.59 -10.38 -28.30
N MET A 22 -35.33 -10.40 -29.61
CA MET A 22 -34.21 -9.69 -30.24
C MET A 22 -34.45 -8.17 -30.33
N GLN A 23 -35.69 -7.73 -30.55
CA GLN A 23 -36.02 -6.30 -30.64
C GLN A 23 -35.92 -5.57 -29.29
N GLY A 24 -35.96 -6.31 -28.17
CA GLY A 24 -35.66 -5.81 -26.83
C GLY A 24 -34.17 -5.74 -26.46
N GLY A 25 -33.27 -6.25 -27.32
CA GLY A 25 -31.82 -6.34 -27.06
C GLY A 25 -30.98 -5.16 -27.58
N GLY A 26 -31.53 -4.33 -28.48
CA GLY A 26 -30.79 -3.22 -29.11
C GLY A 26 -30.33 -2.11 -28.15
N SER A 27 -31.00 -1.95 -27.01
CA SER A 27 -30.61 -0.95 -26.00
C SER A 27 -29.35 -1.34 -25.23
N LYS A 28 -29.08 -2.65 -25.05
CA LYS A 28 -27.89 -3.13 -24.34
C LYS A 28 -26.62 -2.89 -25.16
N VAL A 29 -26.64 -3.10 -26.47
CA VAL A 29 -25.47 -2.89 -27.35
C VAL A 29 -25.05 -1.40 -27.40
N MET A 30 -26.01 -0.47 -27.43
CA MET A 30 -25.73 0.97 -27.39
C MET A 30 -25.27 1.49 -26.02
N SER A 31 -25.45 0.71 -24.94
CA SER A 31 -25.03 1.10 -23.59
C SER A 31 -23.57 0.77 -23.27
N PHE A 32 -22.89 -0.05 -24.10
CA PHE A 32 -21.50 -0.46 -23.85
C PHE A 32 -20.48 0.69 -24.00
N GLY A 33 -20.78 1.69 -24.82
CA GLY A 33 -19.90 2.82 -25.12
C GLY A 33 -20.02 4.02 -24.18
N LYS A 34 -20.99 4.01 -23.24
CA LYS A 34 -21.19 5.12 -22.29
C LYS A 34 -20.15 5.09 -21.16
N SER A 35 -19.67 6.27 -20.80
CA SER A 35 -18.79 6.51 -19.66
C SER A 35 -19.49 6.10 -18.36
N ARG A 36 -18.76 5.39 -17.51
CA ARG A 36 -19.19 5.02 -16.14
C ARG A 36 -18.79 6.07 -15.10
N ALA A 37 -18.31 7.24 -15.53
CA ALA A 37 -17.84 8.27 -14.62
C ALA A 37 -18.91 8.64 -13.58
N LYS A 38 -18.54 8.56 -12.30
CA LYS A 38 -19.44 8.94 -11.21
C LYS A 38 -19.46 10.46 -11.13
N ARG A 39 -20.60 11.05 -11.50
CA ARG A 39 -20.86 12.48 -11.30
C ARG A 39 -21.11 12.73 -9.81
N MET A 40 -20.26 13.53 -9.18
CA MET A 40 -20.62 14.12 -7.90
C MET A 40 -21.49 15.35 -8.17
N ALA A 41 -22.73 15.33 -7.67
CA ALA A 41 -23.60 16.50 -7.72
C ALA A 41 -23.02 17.62 -6.84
N VAL A 42 -23.28 18.88 -7.24
CA VAL A 42 -22.83 20.09 -6.53
C VAL A 42 -23.31 20.14 -5.06
N ASP A 43 -24.36 19.37 -4.74
CA ASP A 43 -24.99 19.26 -3.42
C ASP A 43 -24.40 18.19 -2.48
N ALA A 44 -23.38 17.44 -2.88
CA ALA A 44 -22.67 16.52 -1.98
C ALA A 44 -21.81 17.31 -0.96
N PRO A 45 -21.56 16.79 0.27
CA PRO A 45 -20.72 17.49 1.24
C PRO A 45 -19.37 17.86 0.61
N LYS A 46 -19.12 19.16 0.54
CA LYS A 46 -17.96 19.75 -0.16
C LYS A 46 -16.72 19.50 0.68
N ILE A 47 -15.89 18.56 0.26
CA ILE A 47 -14.50 18.47 0.71
C ILE A 47 -13.81 19.74 0.22
N THR A 48 -13.12 20.43 1.12
CA THR A 48 -12.44 21.71 0.83
C THR A 48 -10.96 21.62 1.18
N PHE A 49 -10.17 22.67 0.90
CA PHE A 49 -8.76 22.67 1.30
C PHE A 49 -8.57 22.62 2.82
N LYS A 50 -9.61 22.99 3.60
CA LYS A 50 -9.59 22.85 5.07
C LYS A 50 -9.60 21.39 5.55
N ASP A 51 -10.02 20.47 4.70
CA ASP A 51 -10.06 19.03 4.99
C ASP A 51 -8.79 18.31 4.51
N VAL A 52 -7.91 19.03 3.80
CA VAL A 52 -6.60 18.54 3.37
C VAL A 52 -5.52 19.12 4.27
N ALA A 53 -4.68 18.26 4.82
CA ALA A 53 -3.57 18.65 5.68
C ALA A 53 -2.28 17.98 5.22
N GLY A 54 -1.14 18.62 5.49
CA GLY A 54 0.19 18.04 5.23
C GLY A 54 0.65 18.04 3.78
N ALA A 55 -0.01 18.77 2.89
CA ALA A 55 0.36 18.95 1.48
C ALA A 55 0.28 20.43 1.09
N ASN A 56 0.96 21.31 1.82
CA ASN A 56 0.82 22.76 1.69
C ASN A 56 1.23 23.26 0.30
N GLU A 57 2.35 22.75 -0.20
CA GLU A 57 2.96 23.10 -1.47
C GLU A 57 2.02 22.72 -2.62
N ALA A 58 1.49 21.49 -2.59
CA ALA A 58 0.52 21.03 -3.57
C ALA A 58 -0.80 21.84 -3.50
N VAL A 59 -1.25 22.24 -2.30
CA VAL A 59 -2.43 23.09 -2.14
C VAL A 59 -2.18 24.50 -2.71
N GLU A 60 -1.00 25.08 -2.50
CA GLU A 60 -0.62 26.38 -3.05
C GLU A 60 -0.61 26.37 -4.59
N GLU A 61 -0.03 25.35 -5.22
CA GLU A 61 -0.08 25.22 -6.68
C GLU A 61 -1.51 25.01 -7.20
N LEU A 62 -2.32 24.24 -6.48
CA LEU A 62 -3.72 24.00 -6.84
C LEU A 62 -4.63 25.21 -6.56
N HIS A 63 -4.20 26.18 -5.74
CA HIS A 63 -4.91 27.44 -5.55
C HIS A 63 -4.99 28.27 -6.84
N GLU A 64 -3.96 28.23 -7.68
CA GLU A 64 -3.97 28.88 -9.00
C GLU A 64 -5.06 28.29 -9.90
N ILE A 65 -5.17 26.95 -9.90
CA ILE A 65 -6.16 26.20 -10.67
C ILE A 65 -7.58 26.55 -10.20
N LYS A 66 -7.78 26.66 -8.89
CA LYS A 66 -9.03 27.10 -8.27
C LYS A 66 -9.40 28.53 -8.68
N GLU A 67 -8.46 29.48 -8.60
CA GLU A 67 -8.72 30.87 -8.98
C GLU A 67 -9.09 31.00 -10.46
N PHE A 68 -8.48 30.19 -11.31
CA PHE A 68 -8.81 30.12 -12.72
C PHE A 68 -10.25 29.64 -12.95
N LEU A 69 -10.70 28.59 -12.25
CA LEU A 69 -12.08 28.09 -12.37
C LEU A 69 -13.12 29.10 -11.87
N GLU A 70 -12.80 29.90 -10.85
CA GLU A 70 -13.68 30.95 -10.34
C GLU A 70 -13.72 32.18 -11.26
N ASN A 71 -12.58 32.61 -11.79
CA ASN A 71 -12.44 33.87 -12.51
C ASN A 71 -11.67 33.71 -13.85
N PRO A 72 -12.16 32.91 -14.81
CA PRO A 72 -11.42 32.61 -16.05
C PRO A 72 -11.15 33.86 -16.90
N LYS A 73 -12.05 34.86 -16.87
CA LYS A 73 -11.92 36.12 -17.62
C LYS A 73 -10.69 36.93 -17.21
N LYS A 74 -10.29 36.89 -15.93
CA LYS A 74 -9.12 37.60 -15.42
C LYS A 74 -7.86 37.12 -16.13
N PHE A 75 -7.69 35.81 -16.23
CA PHE A 75 -6.53 35.18 -16.88
C PHE A 75 -6.55 35.34 -18.41
N GLN A 76 -7.72 35.17 -19.03
CA GLN A 76 -7.88 35.37 -20.48
C GLN A 76 -7.57 36.80 -20.92
N SER A 77 -7.93 37.81 -20.12
CA SER A 77 -7.65 39.23 -20.43
C SER A 77 -6.16 39.56 -20.45
N LEU A 78 -5.34 38.79 -19.72
CA LEU A 78 -3.89 38.95 -19.66
C LEU A 78 -3.16 38.07 -20.70
N GLY A 79 -3.90 37.30 -21.51
CA GLY A 79 -3.31 36.37 -22.48
C GLY A 79 -2.62 35.16 -21.84
N ALA A 80 -2.88 34.87 -20.57
CA ALA A 80 -2.32 33.72 -19.88
C ALA A 80 -2.89 32.43 -20.48
N ARG A 81 -2.02 31.46 -20.80
CA ARG A 81 -2.43 30.14 -21.24
C ARG A 81 -2.85 29.31 -20.04
N ILE A 82 -4.03 28.73 -20.14
CA ILE A 82 -4.65 27.95 -19.09
C ILE A 82 -4.06 26.54 -19.16
N PRO A 83 -3.60 25.96 -18.04
CA PRO A 83 -3.18 24.57 -18.01
C PRO A 83 -4.37 23.68 -18.30
N LYS A 84 -4.26 22.86 -19.33
CA LYS A 84 -5.32 21.92 -19.72
C LYS A 84 -5.35 20.70 -18.80
N GLY A 85 -4.20 20.34 -18.25
CA GLY A 85 -4.03 19.14 -17.46
C GLY A 85 -3.03 19.30 -16.31
N VAL A 86 -3.41 18.80 -15.15
CA VAL A 86 -2.56 18.71 -13.96
C VAL A 86 -2.32 17.24 -13.64
N LEU A 87 -1.07 16.84 -13.51
CA LEU A 87 -0.70 15.50 -13.05
C LEU A 87 -0.25 15.57 -11.59
N LEU A 88 -1.01 14.95 -10.70
CA LEU A 88 -0.64 14.70 -9.32
C LEU A 88 0.14 13.38 -9.24
N PHE A 89 1.38 13.41 -8.79
CA PHE A 89 2.17 12.18 -8.62
C PHE A 89 2.80 12.11 -7.25
N GLY A 90 3.01 10.89 -6.76
CA GLY A 90 3.61 10.64 -5.45
C GLY A 90 3.16 9.30 -4.88
N PRO A 91 3.64 8.92 -3.69
CA PRO A 91 3.33 7.63 -3.08
C PRO A 91 1.82 7.38 -2.92
N PRO A 92 1.37 6.12 -2.87
CA PRO A 92 -0.03 5.81 -2.57
C PRO A 92 -0.40 6.35 -1.18
N GLY A 93 -1.67 6.73 -0.98
CA GLY A 93 -2.16 7.17 0.33
C GLY A 93 -1.81 8.60 0.75
N THR A 94 -1.14 9.40 -0.10
CA THR A 94 -0.83 10.82 0.20
C THR A 94 -1.99 11.79 -0.04
N GLY A 95 -3.16 11.30 -0.46
CA GLY A 95 -4.36 12.14 -0.60
C GLY A 95 -4.53 12.81 -1.96
N LYS A 96 -3.92 12.30 -3.04
CA LYS A 96 -4.10 12.83 -4.42
C LYS A 96 -5.57 12.97 -4.84
N THR A 97 -6.37 11.92 -4.62
CA THR A 97 -7.82 11.93 -4.91
C THR A 97 -8.58 12.91 -4.01
N LEU A 98 -8.13 13.09 -2.77
CA LEU A 98 -8.72 14.04 -1.81
C LEU A 98 -8.43 15.49 -2.24
N LEU A 99 -7.19 15.78 -2.65
CA LEU A 99 -6.77 17.07 -3.20
C LEU A 99 -7.60 17.46 -4.41
N ALA A 100 -7.74 16.57 -5.40
CA ALA A 100 -8.53 16.86 -6.60
C ALA A 100 -10.00 17.19 -6.28
N ARG A 101 -10.59 16.47 -5.30
CA ARG A 101 -11.95 16.77 -4.81
C ARG A 101 -12.02 18.10 -4.07
N ALA A 102 -11.01 18.43 -3.27
CA ALA A 102 -10.91 19.70 -2.56
C ALA A 102 -10.89 20.90 -3.51
N VAL A 103 -10.14 20.81 -4.62
CA VAL A 103 -10.12 21.84 -5.67
C VAL A 103 -11.51 22.08 -6.24
N ALA A 104 -12.24 21.01 -6.58
CA ALA A 104 -13.60 21.12 -7.10
C ALA A 104 -14.57 21.72 -6.07
N GLY A 105 -14.46 21.31 -4.81
CA GLY A 105 -15.28 21.81 -3.71
C GLY A 105 -15.06 23.29 -3.42
N GLU A 106 -13.80 23.75 -3.48
CA GLU A 106 -13.43 25.15 -3.30
C GLU A 106 -13.83 26.02 -4.49
N ALA A 107 -13.67 25.54 -5.72
CA ALA A 107 -14.12 26.25 -6.92
C ALA A 107 -15.65 26.17 -7.13
N GLY A 108 -16.34 25.27 -6.43
CA GLY A 108 -17.79 25.08 -6.55
C GLY A 108 -18.24 24.52 -7.90
N VAL A 109 -17.38 23.79 -8.61
CA VAL A 109 -17.65 23.25 -9.96
C VAL A 109 -17.97 21.75 -9.93
N PRO A 110 -18.68 21.19 -10.94
CA PRO A 110 -18.89 19.75 -11.06
C PRO A 110 -17.58 18.96 -11.11
N PHE A 111 -17.59 17.79 -10.48
CA PHE A 111 -16.45 16.87 -10.42
C PHE A 111 -16.82 15.52 -11.04
N PHE A 112 -16.13 15.15 -12.11
CA PHE A 112 -16.26 13.86 -12.78
C PHE A 112 -15.09 12.96 -12.38
N SER A 113 -15.35 11.86 -11.68
CA SER A 113 -14.32 10.91 -11.25
C SER A 113 -14.39 9.63 -12.07
N ILE A 114 -13.26 9.21 -12.63
CA ILE A 114 -13.09 7.93 -13.33
C ILE A 114 -11.75 7.30 -12.95
N SER A 115 -11.69 5.96 -12.95
CA SER A 115 -10.43 5.24 -12.82
C SER A 115 -9.83 4.96 -14.19
N GLY A 116 -8.51 5.08 -14.35
CA GLY A 116 -7.80 4.71 -15.56
C GLY A 116 -8.04 3.24 -15.92
N SER A 117 -8.19 2.38 -14.92
CA SER A 117 -8.53 0.97 -15.09
C SER A 117 -9.92 0.73 -15.70
N ASP A 118 -10.87 1.68 -15.57
CA ASP A 118 -12.22 1.57 -16.18
C ASP A 118 -12.20 1.65 -17.72
N PHE A 119 -11.09 2.10 -18.29
CA PHE A 119 -10.89 2.24 -19.72
C PHE A 119 -10.22 1.03 -20.38
N VAL A 120 -9.70 0.10 -19.57
CA VAL A 120 -9.06 -1.12 -20.05
C VAL A 120 -10.10 -2.24 -20.08
N GLU A 121 -10.58 -2.58 -21.26
CA GLU A 121 -11.63 -3.58 -21.47
C GLU A 121 -11.20 -4.64 -22.49
N MET A 122 -11.89 -5.79 -22.49
CA MET A 122 -11.58 -6.89 -23.43
C MET A 122 -11.96 -6.57 -24.89
N PHE A 123 -12.79 -5.56 -25.11
CA PHE A 123 -13.32 -5.21 -26.43
C PHE A 123 -12.63 -3.96 -26.98
N VAL A 124 -11.98 -4.12 -28.13
CA VAL A 124 -11.31 -3.04 -28.86
C VAL A 124 -12.28 -1.90 -29.16
N GLY A 125 -11.86 -0.67 -28.89
CA GLY A 125 -12.63 0.55 -29.17
C GLY A 125 -13.66 0.96 -28.12
N VAL A 126 -13.96 0.12 -27.13
CA VAL A 126 -14.87 0.49 -26.03
C VAL A 126 -14.25 1.58 -25.15
N GLY A 127 -12.98 1.45 -24.78
CA GLY A 127 -12.25 2.47 -24.02
C GLY A 127 -12.27 3.83 -24.72
N ALA A 128 -11.92 3.87 -26.00
CA ALA A 128 -11.98 5.09 -26.81
C ALA A 128 -13.39 5.73 -26.87
N SER A 129 -14.46 4.92 -27.00
CA SER A 129 -15.83 5.43 -26.97
C SER A 129 -16.18 6.09 -25.64
N ARG A 130 -15.76 5.50 -24.51
CA ARG A 130 -15.99 6.04 -23.17
C ARG A 130 -15.24 7.35 -22.95
N VAL A 131 -14.02 7.45 -23.49
CA VAL A 131 -13.25 8.71 -23.45
C VAL A 131 -14.03 9.82 -24.17
N ARG A 132 -14.55 9.58 -25.37
CA ARG A 132 -15.36 10.59 -26.09
C ARG A 132 -16.60 11.03 -25.30
N ASP A 133 -17.37 10.06 -24.80
CA ASP A 133 -18.59 10.36 -24.03
C ASP A 133 -18.28 11.12 -22.72
N LEU A 134 -17.19 10.79 -22.03
CA LEU A 134 -16.73 11.54 -20.85
C LEU A 134 -16.48 13.02 -21.18
N PHE A 135 -15.77 13.28 -22.28
CA PHE A 135 -15.44 14.65 -22.68
C PHE A 135 -16.64 15.41 -23.21
N GLU A 136 -17.57 14.75 -23.91
CA GLU A 136 -18.83 15.36 -24.33
C GLU A 136 -19.68 15.79 -23.13
N GLN A 137 -19.80 14.93 -22.11
CA GLN A 137 -20.50 15.26 -20.87
C GLN A 137 -19.82 16.41 -20.11
N ALA A 138 -18.48 16.45 -20.08
CA ALA A 138 -17.73 17.53 -19.46
C ALA A 138 -17.97 18.88 -20.18
N LYS A 139 -17.97 18.89 -21.52
CA LYS A 139 -18.29 20.07 -22.34
C LYS A 139 -19.69 20.61 -22.06
N GLN A 140 -20.67 19.74 -21.88
CA GLN A 140 -22.04 20.13 -21.53
C GLN A 140 -22.18 20.70 -20.11
N ASN A 141 -21.22 20.43 -19.21
CA ASN A 141 -21.25 20.85 -17.81
C ASN A 141 -20.08 21.79 -17.44
N SER A 142 -19.52 22.50 -18.42
CA SER A 142 -18.47 23.51 -18.21
C SER A 142 -18.98 24.70 -17.38
N PRO A 143 -18.17 25.28 -16.47
CA PRO A 143 -16.81 24.84 -16.08
C PRO A 143 -16.84 23.61 -15.16
N CYS A 144 -15.93 22.65 -15.36
CA CYS A 144 -15.85 21.44 -14.54
C CYS A 144 -14.43 20.85 -14.44
N ILE A 145 -14.26 19.89 -13.52
CA ILE A 145 -13.03 19.11 -13.36
C ILE A 145 -13.28 17.66 -13.76
N ILE A 146 -12.41 17.11 -14.60
CA ILE A 146 -12.32 15.67 -14.89
C ILE A 146 -11.14 15.11 -14.09
N PHE A 147 -11.41 14.22 -13.14
CA PHE A 147 -10.38 13.51 -12.37
C PHE A 147 -10.22 12.07 -12.85
N MET A 148 -8.98 11.71 -13.20
CA MET A 148 -8.59 10.36 -13.61
C MET A 148 -7.57 9.79 -12.61
N ASP A 149 -8.01 8.82 -11.79
CA ASP A 149 -7.09 8.08 -10.92
C ASP A 149 -6.38 6.97 -11.71
N GLU A 150 -5.23 6.48 -11.23
CA GLU A 150 -4.47 5.39 -11.88
C GLU A 150 -4.28 5.59 -13.40
N ILE A 151 -3.88 6.79 -13.83
CA ILE A 151 -3.68 7.09 -15.26
C ILE A 151 -2.65 6.16 -15.91
N ASP A 152 -1.75 5.57 -15.13
CA ASP A 152 -0.77 4.58 -15.57
C ASP A 152 -1.39 3.27 -16.09
N ALA A 153 -2.68 3.00 -15.82
CA ALA A 153 -3.38 1.87 -16.43
C ALA A 153 -3.56 2.04 -17.96
N VAL A 154 -3.81 3.27 -18.43
CA VAL A 154 -4.01 3.62 -19.85
C VAL A 154 -2.80 4.32 -20.47
N GLY A 155 -2.05 5.05 -19.66
CA GLY A 155 -0.97 5.93 -20.08
C GLY A 155 0.41 5.28 -20.07
N ARG A 156 0.52 3.96 -19.93
CA ARG A 156 1.82 3.29 -19.86
C ARG A 156 2.56 3.34 -21.20
N HIS A 157 3.87 3.58 -21.14
CA HIS A 157 4.74 3.55 -22.32
C HIS A 157 4.69 2.19 -23.02
N ARG A 158 4.80 2.20 -24.35
CA ARG A 158 4.95 1.00 -25.18
C ARG A 158 6.04 0.08 -24.64
N GLY A 159 5.65 -1.13 -24.28
CA GLY A 159 6.55 -2.26 -24.05
C GLY A 159 6.40 -3.28 -25.17
N ALA A 160 7.47 -3.98 -25.51
CA ALA A 160 7.50 -5.03 -26.52
C ALA A 160 6.76 -6.31 -26.07
N GLY A 161 5.50 -6.18 -25.63
CA GLY A 161 4.65 -7.31 -25.30
C GLY A 161 4.06 -7.91 -26.57
N MET A 162 4.52 -9.11 -26.95
CA MET A 162 3.83 -9.96 -27.93
C MET A 162 2.46 -10.39 -27.36
N GLY A 163 1.41 -9.61 -27.58
CA GLY A 163 0.05 -9.98 -27.21
C GLY A 163 -0.96 -8.86 -27.47
N GLY A 164 -2.06 -9.17 -28.17
CA GLY A 164 -3.08 -8.23 -28.67
C GLY A 164 -3.89 -7.42 -27.65
N GLY A 165 -3.44 -7.34 -26.38
CA GLY A 165 -3.96 -6.39 -25.39
C GLY A 165 -3.35 -4.98 -25.50
N HIS A 166 -2.29 -4.81 -26.30
CA HIS A 166 -1.67 -3.51 -26.54
C HIS A 166 -2.55 -2.57 -27.38
N ASP A 167 -3.27 -3.11 -28.37
CA ASP A 167 -4.01 -2.29 -29.35
C ASP A 167 -5.16 -1.49 -28.72
N GLU A 168 -5.85 -2.06 -27.73
CA GLU A 168 -6.98 -1.41 -27.05
C GLU A 168 -6.53 -0.26 -26.14
N ARG A 169 -5.45 -0.48 -25.39
CA ARG A 169 -4.85 0.54 -24.53
C ARG A 169 -4.29 1.68 -25.36
N GLU A 170 -3.57 1.36 -26.44
CA GLU A 170 -3.03 2.38 -27.34
C GLU A 170 -4.12 3.19 -28.02
N GLN A 171 -5.20 2.56 -28.48
CA GLN A 171 -6.32 3.26 -29.08
C GLN A 171 -6.98 4.22 -28.07
N THR A 172 -7.15 3.77 -26.82
CA THR A 172 -7.77 4.57 -25.77
C THR A 172 -6.88 5.72 -25.33
N LEU A 173 -5.57 5.49 -25.21
CA LEU A 173 -4.57 6.54 -24.95
C LEU A 173 -4.57 7.58 -26.07
N ASN A 174 -4.50 7.16 -27.33
CA ASN A 174 -4.52 8.08 -28.46
C ASN A 174 -5.82 8.89 -28.50
N GLN A 175 -6.97 8.28 -28.19
CA GLN A 175 -8.22 9.00 -28.10
C GLN A 175 -8.19 10.05 -26.98
N LEU A 176 -7.62 9.72 -25.81
CA LEU A 176 -7.44 10.68 -24.72
C LEU A 176 -6.58 11.87 -25.17
N LEU A 177 -5.46 11.61 -25.86
CA LEU A 177 -4.60 12.65 -26.40
C LEU A 177 -5.32 13.56 -27.40
N VAL A 178 -6.11 12.97 -28.31
CA VAL A 178 -6.91 13.72 -29.29
C VAL A 178 -7.94 14.62 -28.60
N GLU A 179 -8.64 14.12 -27.58
CA GLU A 179 -9.61 14.92 -26.85
C GLU A 179 -8.95 16.04 -26.02
N MET A 180 -7.77 15.81 -25.43
CA MET A 180 -7.00 16.84 -24.71
C MET A 180 -6.50 17.95 -25.65
N ASP A 181 -5.96 17.56 -26.81
CA ASP A 181 -5.49 18.51 -27.82
C ASP A 181 -6.67 19.30 -28.41
N GLY A 182 -7.86 18.68 -28.48
CA GLY A 182 -9.11 19.26 -28.97
C GLY A 182 -9.77 20.32 -28.06
N PHE A 183 -9.30 20.52 -26.83
CA PHE A 183 -9.81 21.60 -25.97
C PHE A 183 -9.40 22.99 -26.48
N GLU A 184 -10.37 23.90 -26.53
CA GLU A 184 -10.09 25.33 -26.65
C GLU A 184 -10.03 25.99 -25.26
N ALA A 185 -9.29 27.10 -25.13
CA ALA A 185 -9.22 27.88 -23.89
C ALA A 185 -10.60 28.39 -23.39
N LYS A 186 -11.63 28.33 -24.25
CA LYS A 186 -13.01 28.74 -23.97
C LYS A 186 -13.81 27.67 -23.23
N ASP A 187 -13.37 26.41 -23.29
CA ASP A 187 -14.12 25.28 -22.77
C ASP A 187 -14.11 25.22 -21.23
N ASN A 188 -13.20 25.93 -20.54
CA ASN A 188 -13.07 25.98 -19.07
C ASN A 188 -13.14 24.61 -18.38
N ILE A 189 -12.55 23.59 -18.99
CA ILE A 189 -12.43 22.23 -18.43
C ILE A 189 -10.98 22.02 -18.01
N ILE A 190 -10.78 21.44 -16.84
CA ILE A 190 -9.45 21.07 -16.34
C ILE A 190 -9.43 19.57 -16.09
N MET A 191 -8.42 18.92 -16.64
CA MET A 191 -8.14 17.52 -16.36
C MET A 191 -7.15 17.41 -15.20
N ILE A 192 -7.46 16.62 -14.18
CA ILE A 192 -6.53 16.27 -13.11
C ILE A 192 -6.32 14.76 -13.17
N ALA A 193 -5.08 14.31 -13.30
CA ALA A 193 -4.74 12.89 -13.25
C ALA A 193 -3.91 12.58 -12.01
N ALA A 194 -4.03 11.36 -11.48
CA ALA A 194 -3.21 10.87 -10.39
C ALA A 194 -2.44 9.60 -10.80
N THR A 195 -1.16 9.52 -10.41
CA THR A 195 -0.34 8.33 -10.58
C THR A 195 0.58 8.10 -9.38
N ASN A 196 0.92 6.84 -9.11
CA ASN A 196 1.99 6.48 -8.17
C ASN A 196 3.33 6.25 -8.89
N ARG A 197 3.31 6.17 -10.21
CA ARG A 197 4.46 5.81 -11.06
C ARG A 197 4.52 6.74 -12.28
N PRO A 198 5.04 7.97 -12.10
CA PRO A 198 5.15 8.93 -13.21
C PRO A 198 6.14 8.46 -14.29
N ASP A 199 7.10 7.62 -13.92
CA ASP A 199 8.20 7.13 -14.77
C ASP A 199 7.75 6.17 -15.88
N ILE A 200 6.66 5.43 -15.66
CA ILE A 200 6.14 4.48 -16.67
C ILE A 200 5.16 5.14 -17.65
N LEU A 201 4.83 6.41 -17.46
CA LEU A 201 3.89 7.12 -18.32
C LEU A 201 4.50 7.43 -19.68
N ASP A 202 3.67 7.41 -20.71
CA ASP A 202 4.03 7.85 -22.05
C ASP A 202 4.38 9.35 -22.02
N PRO A 203 5.60 9.76 -22.44
CA PRO A 203 6.02 11.15 -22.51
C PRO A 203 5.08 12.02 -23.34
N ALA A 204 4.29 11.44 -24.25
CA ALA A 204 3.26 12.14 -25.00
C ALA A 204 2.23 12.80 -24.06
N LEU A 205 1.87 12.19 -22.93
CA LEU A 205 0.93 12.77 -21.95
C LEU A 205 1.51 14.02 -21.27
N LEU A 206 2.83 14.07 -21.09
CA LEU A 206 3.53 15.13 -20.37
C LEU A 206 3.92 16.33 -21.26
N ARG A 207 3.53 16.32 -22.53
CA ARG A 207 3.86 17.41 -23.47
C ARG A 207 3.00 18.66 -23.18
N PRO A 208 3.53 19.87 -23.45
CA PRO A 208 2.77 21.11 -23.30
C PRO A 208 1.42 21.06 -24.04
N GLY A 209 0.35 21.50 -23.37
CA GLY A 209 -1.02 21.40 -23.87
C GLY A 209 -1.77 20.13 -23.45
N ARG A 210 -1.13 19.23 -22.71
CA ARG A 210 -1.75 18.04 -22.10
C ARG A 210 -1.62 18.12 -20.58
N PHE A 211 -0.83 17.26 -19.94
CA PHE A 211 -0.46 17.41 -18.53
C PHE A 211 0.77 18.29 -18.40
N ASP A 212 0.56 19.59 -18.60
CA ASP A 212 1.60 20.60 -18.58
C ASP A 212 2.00 21.05 -17.17
N ARG A 213 1.12 20.88 -16.18
CA ARG A 213 1.45 21.04 -14.76
C ARG A 213 1.66 19.68 -14.10
N GLN A 214 2.78 19.53 -13.42
CA GLN A 214 3.12 18.32 -12.66
C GLN A 214 3.36 18.73 -11.22
N ILE A 215 2.55 18.21 -10.31
CA ILE A 215 2.56 18.56 -8.90
C ILE A 215 2.92 17.31 -8.11
N THR A 216 4.01 17.38 -7.36
CA THR A 216 4.43 16.30 -6.47
C THR A 216 3.59 16.35 -5.18
N VAL A 217 3.05 15.21 -4.77
CA VAL A 217 2.33 15.02 -3.50
C VAL A 217 3.10 14.01 -2.66
N ASP A 218 4.08 14.52 -1.94
CA ASP A 218 5.00 13.75 -1.11
C ASP A 218 4.38 13.29 0.21
N ARG A 219 5.15 12.48 0.95
CA ARG A 219 4.78 12.09 2.32
C ARG A 219 4.80 13.33 3.22
N PRO A 220 3.86 13.43 4.18
CA PRO A 220 3.80 14.55 5.10
C PRO A 220 5.00 14.55 6.07
N ASP A 221 5.51 15.76 6.33
CA ASP A 221 6.45 16.03 7.41
C ASP A 221 5.79 15.85 8.79
N ARG A 222 6.58 15.87 9.87
CA ARG A 222 6.02 15.78 11.25
C ARG A 222 4.86 16.75 11.51
N LYS A 223 4.98 18.02 11.09
CA LYS A 223 3.91 19.02 11.27
C LYS A 223 2.68 18.69 10.42
N GLY A 224 2.89 18.19 9.20
CA GLY A 224 1.85 17.68 8.31
C GLY A 224 1.11 16.51 8.94
N ARG A 225 1.83 15.52 9.48
CA ARG A 225 1.26 14.36 10.19
C ARG A 225 0.42 14.79 11.39
N ALA A 226 0.90 15.72 12.21
CA ALA A 226 0.14 16.25 13.34
C ALA A 226 -1.18 16.93 12.89
N ARG A 227 -1.15 17.69 11.78
CA ARG A 227 -2.36 18.31 11.20
C ARG A 227 -3.32 17.27 10.61
N ILE A 228 -2.81 16.25 9.93
CA ILE A 228 -3.60 15.14 9.39
C ILE A 228 -4.29 14.38 10.54
N LEU A 229 -3.55 14.08 11.62
CA LEU A 229 -4.10 13.47 12.83
C LEU A 229 -5.20 14.35 13.43
N ALA A 230 -5.03 15.67 13.48
CA ALA A 230 -6.06 16.59 13.97
C ALA A 230 -7.35 16.56 13.11
N VAL A 231 -7.24 16.37 11.79
CA VAL A 231 -8.40 16.18 10.91
C VAL A 231 -9.10 14.86 11.20
N HIS A 232 -8.36 13.75 11.29
CA HIS A 232 -8.94 12.42 11.47
C HIS A 232 -9.39 12.08 12.90
N THR A 233 -8.96 12.88 13.88
CA THR A 233 -9.42 12.79 15.29
C THR A 233 -10.61 13.71 15.58
N ARG A 234 -10.96 14.63 14.67
CA ARG A 234 -12.09 15.53 14.83
C ARG A 234 -13.39 14.72 15.02
N GLY A 235 -14.07 14.94 16.15
CA GLY A 235 -15.31 14.25 16.49
C GLY A 235 -15.14 12.88 17.14
N LYS A 236 -13.90 12.43 17.40
CA LYS A 236 -13.62 11.20 18.16
C LYS A 236 -13.32 11.54 19.64
N PRO A 237 -13.80 10.73 20.60
CA PRO A 237 -13.51 10.95 22.02
C PRO A 237 -12.07 10.50 22.33
N LEU A 238 -11.13 11.43 22.37
CA LEU A 238 -9.74 11.18 22.78
C LEU A 238 -9.57 11.43 24.28
N ALA A 239 -8.77 10.62 24.95
CA ALA A 239 -8.32 10.89 26.32
C ALA A 239 -7.52 12.21 26.38
N ARG A 240 -7.70 12.98 27.46
CA ARG A 240 -7.13 14.34 27.62
C ARG A 240 -5.59 14.39 27.58
N ALA A 241 -4.92 13.29 27.91
CA ALA A 241 -3.46 13.22 27.96
C ALA A 241 -2.79 13.04 26.58
N ILE A 242 -3.57 12.87 25.51
CA ILE A 242 -3.03 12.59 24.18
C ILE A 242 -2.56 13.89 23.51
N GLU A 243 -1.27 13.95 23.23
CA GLU A 243 -0.66 15.02 22.44
C GLU A 243 -0.39 14.54 21.01
N LEU A 244 -1.09 15.13 20.03
CA LEU A 244 -0.98 14.73 18.62
C LEU A 244 0.42 14.96 18.03
N ASP A 245 1.16 15.94 18.55
CA ASP A 245 2.53 16.20 18.09
C ASP A 245 3.51 15.09 18.50
N LYS A 246 3.33 14.52 19.70
CA LYS A 246 4.09 13.34 20.15
C LYS A 246 3.76 12.13 19.29
N LEU A 247 2.48 11.90 19.02
CA LEU A 247 2.03 10.82 18.14
C LEU A 247 2.60 10.95 16.72
N ALA A 248 2.65 12.18 16.17
CA ALA A 248 3.25 12.44 14.86
C ALA A 248 4.76 12.12 14.81
N GLY A 249 5.45 12.25 15.94
CA GLY A 249 6.85 11.83 16.11
C GLY A 249 7.04 10.32 16.12
N GLN A 250 6.03 9.55 16.56
CA GLN A 250 6.05 8.08 16.58
C GLN A 250 5.64 7.45 15.23
N THR A 251 5.19 8.25 14.27
CA THR A 251 4.74 7.77 12.96
C THR A 251 5.58 8.30 11.78
N PRO A 252 6.93 8.22 11.81
CA PRO A 252 7.75 8.70 10.71
C PRO A 252 7.47 7.93 9.43
N GLY A 253 7.44 8.63 8.30
CA GLY A 253 7.17 8.03 6.98
C GLY A 253 5.71 7.63 6.70
N PHE A 254 4.79 7.77 7.66
CA PHE A 254 3.37 7.44 7.46
C PHE A 254 2.72 8.40 6.46
N THR A 255 1.89 7.84 5.58
CA THR A 255 1.05 8.61 4.65
C THR A 255 -0.25 9.08 5.32
N GLY A 256 -1.00 9.96 4.68
CA GLY A 256 -2.30 10.39 5.20
C GLY A 256 -3.30 9.25 5.36
N ALA A 257 -3.27 8.27 4.45
CA ALA A 257 -4.07 7.06 4.55
C ALA A 257 -3.65 6.19 5.74
N ASP A 258 -2.35 6.06 6.01
CA ASP A 258 -1.83 5.29 7.15
C ASP A 258 -2.26 5.91 8.48
N LEU A 259 -2.18 7.24 8.59
CA LEU A 259 -2.64 7.98 9.78
C LEU A 259 -4.15 7.86 9.97
N SER A 260 -4.94 7.96 8.90
CA SER A 260 -6.38 7.74 8.94
C SER A 260 -6.70 6.32 9.43
N ASN A 261 -5.99 5.32 8.92
CA ASN A 261 -6.15 3.93 9.30
C ASN A 261 -5.77 3.68 10.77
N LEU A 262 -4.64 4.22 11.23
CA LEU A 262 -4.20 4.18 12.63
C LEU A 262 -5.30 4.68 13.58
N VAL A 263 -5.86 5.88 13.31
CA VAL A 263 -6.88 6.47 14.19
C VAL A 263 -8.20 5.68 14.09
N ASN A 264 -8.48 5.05 12.95
CA ASN A 264 -9.63 4.16 12.81
C ASN A 264 -9.45 2.85 13.62
N GLU A 265 -8.29 2.21 13.52
CA GLU A 265 -7.96 1.01 14.28
C GLU A 265 -7.99 1.27 15.79
N ALA A 266 -7.42 2.38 16.25
CA ALA A 266 -7.48 2.78 17.65
C ALA A 266 -8.93 2.94 18.16
N ALA A 267 -9.81 3.53 17.34
CA ALA A 267 -11.23 3.66 17.68
C ALA A 267 -11.95 2.31 17.72
N LEU A 268 -11.67 1.41 16.78
CA LEU A 268 -12.25 0.06 16.75
C LEU A 268 -11.77 -0.78 17.95
N LEU A 269 -10.53 -0.61 18.39
CA LEU A 269 -9.99 -1.25 19.58
C LEU A 269 -10.67 -0.78 20.85
N ALA A 270 -10.82 0.54 21.02
CA ALA A 270 -11.54 1.13 22.14
C ALA A 270 -12.98 0.60 22.19
N ALA A 271 -13.68 0.63 21.04
CA ALA A 271 -15.05 0.13 20.93
C ALA A 271 -15.17 -1.37 21.26
N ARG A 272 -14.22 -2.19 20.82
CA ARG A 272 -14.19 -3.64 21.10
C ARG A 272 -14.06 -3.94 22.60
N LYS A 273 -13.31 -3.11 23.33
CA LYS A 273 -13.15 -3.21 24.79
C LYS A 273 -14.30 -2.56 25.57
N GLY A 274 -15.26 -1.92 24.89
CA GLY A 274 -16.36 -1.19 25.53
C GLY A 274 -15.92 0.13 26.17
N GLU A 275 -14.77 0.65 25.80
CA GLU A 275 -14.24 1.92 26.33
C GLU A 275 -14.91 3.12 25.64
N ARG A 276 -15.11 4.20 26.40
CA ARG A 276 -15.79 5.42 25.91
C ARG A 276 -14.85 6.42 25.26
N GLU A 277 -13.55 6.30 25.53
CA GLU A 277 -12.52 7.20 25.03
C GLU A 277 -11.38 6.37 24.41
N ILE A 278 -10.68 6.96 23.45
CA ILE A 278 -9.48 6.39 22.83
C ILE A 278 -8.29 6.84 23.69
N SER A 279 -7.58 5.89 24.29
CA SER A 279 -6.39 6.09 25.11
C SER A 279 -5.09 6.01 24.28
N SER A 280 -3.95 6.35 24.89
CA SER A 280 -2.62 6.19 24.27
C SER A 280 -2.34 4.75 23.85
N ILE A 281 -2.72 3.78 24.71
CA ILE A 281 -2.56 2.35 24.46
C ILE A 281 -3.25 1.93 23.14
N HIS A 282 -4.42 2.50 22.85
CA HIS A 282 -5.13 2.21 21.59
C HIS A 282 -4.43 2.80 20.37
N LEU A 283 -3.85 3.99 20.50
CA LEU A 283 -3.12 4.65 19.41
C LEU A 283 -1.81 3.95 19.13
N GLU A 284 -1.08 3.54 20.17
CA GLU A 284 0.15 2.74 20.07
C GLU A 284 -0.13 1.39 19.40
N GLU A 285 -1.18 0.67 19.82
CA GLU A 285 -1.60 -0.56 19.13
C GLU A 285 -2.02 -0.30 17.67
N GLY A 286 -2.63 0.86 17.39
CA GLY A 286 -2.93 1.32 16.05
C GLY A 286 -1.68 1.51 15.18
N ILE A 287 -0.63 2.15 15.72
CA ILE A 287 0.68 2.29 15.07
C ILE A 287 1.24 0.90 14.75
N MET A 288 1.26 0.02 15.75
CA MET A 288 1.79 -1.33 15.62
C MET A 288 1.07 -2.15 14.56
N ARG A 289 -0.25 -2.02 14.44
CA ARG A 289 -1.02 -2.70 13.38
C ARG A 289 -0.71 -2.19 11.99
N VAL A 290 -0.42 -0.90 11.84
CA VAL A 290 -0.03 -0.33 10.54
C VAL A 290 1.37 -0.78 10.15
N ILE A 291 2.32 -0.84 11.10
CA ILE A 291 3.71 -1.23 10.84
C ILE A 291 3.86 -2.75 10.66
N ALA A 292 3.39 -3.54 11.62
CA ALA A 292 3.68 -4.97 11.74
C ALA A 292 2.46 -5.88 11.48
N GLY A 293 1.28 -5.29 11.29
CA GLY A 293 0.03 -6.03 11.16
C GLY A 293 -0.57 -6.46 12.51
N PRO A 294 -1.71 -7.17 12.47
CA PRO A 294 -2.39 -7.62 13.69
C PRO A 294 -1.60 -8.71 14.42
N GLU A 295 -1.74 -8.70 15.74
CA GLU A 295 -1.22 -9.73 16.65
C GLU A 295 -1.84 -11.12 16.34
N LYS A 296 -1.00 -12.15 16.24
CA LYS A 296 -1.43 -13.52 15.95
C LYS A 296 -1.52 -14.39 17.20
N LYS A 297 -2.60 -14.21 17.96
CA LYS A 297 -2.87 -14.97 19.20
C LYS A 297 -2.96 -16.50 19.03
N THR A 298 -3.25 -16.98 17.82
CA THR A 298 -3.38 -18.43 17.53
C THR A 298 -2.06 -19.11 17.18
N ARG A 299 -0.98 -18.35 16.96
CA ARG A 299 0.32 -18.91 16.58
C ARG A 299 1.09 -19.29 17.84
N VAL A 300 0.92 -20.52 18.29
CA VAL A 300 1.68 -21.06 19.42
C VAL A 300 3.09 -21.41 18.94
N MET A 301 4.09 -20.74 19.50
CA MET A 301 5.52 -21.04 19.27
C MET A 301 6.00 -22.00 20.34
N SER A 302 6.88 -22.93 19.97
CA SER A 302 7.58 -23.78 20.95
C SER A 302 8.50 -22.93 21.83
N GLU A 303 8.84 -23.41 23.03
CA GLU A 303 9.78 -22.71 23.92
C GLU A 303 11.15 -22.49 23.26
N LYS A 304 11.62 -23.46 22.46
CA LYS A 304 12.86 -23.32 21.70
C LYS A 304 12.76 -22.18 20.68
N GLU A 305 11.67 -22.10 19.93
CA GLU A 305 11.46 -21.02 18.96
C GLU A 305 11.33 -19.67 19.64
N ARG A 306 10.58 -19.57 20.75
CA ARG A 306 10.48 -18.33 21.54
C ARG A 306 11.85 -17.88 22.02
N ARG A 307 12.66 -18.81 22.54
CA ARG A 307 14.04 -18.53 22.98
C ARG A 307 14.89 -18.01 21.84
N VAL A 308 14.88 -18.67 20.69
CA VAL A 308 15.65 -18.19 19.52
C VAL A 308 15.18 -16.79 19.11
N THR A 309 13.88 -16.54 19.04
CA THR A 309 13.33 -15.22 18.72
C THR A 309 13.72 -14.15 19.73
N ALA A 310 13.71 -14.44 21.04
CA ALA A 310 14.14 -13.46 22.04
C ALA A 310 15.60 -13.03 21.88
N TYR A 311 16.49 -13.97 21.59
CA TYR A 311 17.89 -13.68 21.31
C TYR A 311 18.08 -12.95 19.98
N HIS A 312 17.28 -13.28 18.97
CA HIS A 312 17.28 -12.61 17.68
C HIS A 312 16.88 -11.13 17.81
N GLU A 313 15.74 -10.85 18.45
CA GLU A 313 15.27 -9.47 18.65
C GLU A 313 16.21 -8.66 19.54
N MET A 314 16.72 -9.28 20.62
CA MET A 314 17.72 -8.62 21.48
C MET A 314 19.03 -8.34 20.73
N GLY A 315 19.40 -9.21 19.78
CA GLY A 315 20.54 -9.01 18.89
C GLY A 315 20.43 -7.71 18.09
N HIS A 316 19.26 -7.44 17.48
CA HIS A 316 19.01 -6.16 16.82
C HIS A 316 19.09 -4.99 17.80
N ALA A 317 18.42 -5.10 18.95
CA ALA A 317 18.33 -4.02 19.91
C ALA A 317 19.67 -3.62 20.54
N LEU A 318 20.52 -4.59 20.90
CA LEU A 318 21.84 -4.32 21.48
C LEU A 318 22.78 -3.70 20.46
N VAL A 319 22.84 -4.26 19.25
CA VAL A 319 23.68 -3.70 18.19
C VAL A 319 23.21 -2.27 17.85
N ALA A 320 21.91 -2.04 17.77
CA ALA A 320 21.34 -0.70 17.58
C ALA A 320 21.70 0.28 18.71
N HIS A 321 21.88 -0.19 19.94
CA HIS A 321 22.20 0.69 21.07
C HIS A 321 23.66 1.13 21.10
N TYR A 322 24.58 0.22 20.75
CA TYR A 322 26.02 0.48 20.84
C TYR A 322 26.62 1.15 19.59
N LEU A 323 25.92 1.12 18.46
CA LEU A 323 26.30 1.85 17.27
C LEU A 323 25.96 3.34 17.39
N GLU A 324 26.79 4.19 16.79
CA GLU A 324 26.67 5.65 16.93
C GLU A 324 25.56 6.22 16.05
N HIS A 325 25.37 5.64 14.86
CA HIS A 325 24.53 6.23 13.81
C HIS A 325 23.19 5.52 13.60
N THR A 326 22.79 4.66 14.53
CA THR A 326 21.52 3.94 14.53
C THR A 326 20.40 4.73 15.19
N ASP A 327 19.17 4.50 14.72
CA ASP A 327 17.99 5.04 15.37
C ASP A 327 17.76 4.35 16.73
N PRO A 328 17.33 5.10 17.76
CA PRO A 328 17.12 4.56 19.09
C PRO A 328 16.00 3.51 19.11
N VAL A 329 16.25 2.42 19.82
CA VAL A 329 15.27 1.36 20.06
C VAL A 329 14.09 1.92 20.85
N HIS A 330 12.89 1.72 20.34
CA HIS A 330 11.64 2.13 20.96
C HIS A 330 10.96 0.99 21.71
N LYS A 331 10.89 -0.19 21.07
CA LYS A 331 10.14 -1.34 21.58
C LYS A 331 10.69 -2.66 21.02
N ILE A 332 10.78 -3.66 21.89
CA ILE A 332 11.27 -5.01 21.58
C ILE A 332 10.18 -5.99 22.01
N SER A 333 9.82 -6.97 21.17
CA SER A 333 8.80 -7.96 21.52
C SER A 333 9.00 -9.29 20.81
N VAL A 334 8.69 -10.38 21.50
CA VAL A 334 8.67 -11.75 20.93
C VAL A 334 7.27 -12.19 20.54
N ILE A 335 6.30 -11.26 20.55
CA ILE A 335 4.91 -11.55 20.19
C ILE A 335 4.77 -11.48 18.67
N ALA A 336 4.36 -12.60 18.06
CA ALA A 336 4.18 -12.71 16.62
C ALA A 336 3.10 -11.73 16.09
N ARG A 337 3.48 -10.91 15.10
CA ARG A 337 2.60 -9.98 14.38
C ARG A 337 2.71 -10.19 12.88
N GLY A 338 1.57 -10.20 12.19
CA GLY A 338 1.56 -10.34 10.73
C GLY A 338 2.35 -11.58 10.26
N GLN A 339 3.46 -11.37 9.54
CA GLN A 339 4.36 -12.44 9.11
C GLN A 339 5.56 -12.66 10.06
N ALA A 340 5.86 -11.68 10.91
CA ALA A 340 7.00 -11.69 11.82
C ALA A 340 6.76 -12.56 13.07
N LEU A 341 7.83 -13.16 13.60
CA LEU A 341 7.83 -13.98 14.82
C LEU A 341 8.11 -13.13 16.08
N GLY A 342 8.97 -12.14 15.95
CA GLY A 342 9.21 -11.05 16.91
C GLY A 342 9.41 -9.75 16.14
N TYR A 343 9.64 -8.65 16.86
CA TYR A 343 10.02 -7.39 16.23
C TYR A 343 10.80 -6.49 17.20
N THR A 344 11.74 -5.77 16.61
CA THR A 344 12.46 -4.66 17.21
C THR A 344 12.15 -3.40 16.40
N ILE A 345 11.56 -2.40 17.05
CA ILE A 345 11.21 -1.13 16.42
C ILE A 345 12.17 -0.07 16.91
N SER A 346 12.92 0.52 15.99
CA SER A 346 13.64 1.77 16.18
C SER A 346 12.86 2.92 15.58
N LEU A 347 12.87 4.07 16.26
CA LEU A 347 12.19 5.28 15.78
C LEU A 347 13.20 6.39 15.48
N PRO A 348 13.24 6.91 14.25
CA PRO A 348 14.05 8.07 13.90
C PRO A 348 13.78 9.27 14.82
N THR A 349 14.85 9.94 15.24
CA THR A 349 14.75 11.18 16.02
C THR A 349 14.36 12.38 15.17
N GLU A 350 14.72 12.35 13.88
CA GLU A 350 14.49 13.41 12.92
C GLU A 350 14.17 12.84 11.52
N ASP A 351 13.36 13.58 10.75
CA ASP A 351 13.07 13.24 9.35
C ASP A 351 14.31 13.63 8.50
N LYS A 352 15.17 12.65 8.15
CA LYS A 352 16.39 12.85 7.34
C LYS A 352 16.13 12.66 5.84
N PHE A 353 16.74 13.51 5.02
CA PHE A 353 16.72 13.37 3.54
C PHE A 353 18.02 12.80 2.96
N LEU A 354 19.11 12.83 3.73
CA LEU A 354 20.43 12.37 3.33
C LEU A 354 20.90 11.31 4.31
N THR A 355 21.59 10.29 3.79
CA THR A 355 22.16 9.20 4.60
C THR A 355 23.61 8.98 4.19
N THR A 356 24.47 8.89 5.18
CA THR A 356 25.92 8.74 5.01
C THR A 356 26.32 7.27 4.87
N ARG A 357 27.56 7.03 4.37
CA ARG A 357 28.13 5.67 4.30
C ARG A 357 28.19 4.99 5.67
N ALA A 358 28.48 5.77 6.72
CA ALA A 358 28.58 5.25 8.09
C ALA A 358 27.20 4.83 8.62
N GLU A 359 26.18 5.67 8.48
CA GLU A 359 24.80 5.34 8.85
C GLU A 359 24.28 4.07 8.14
N LEU A 360 24.58 3.90 6.85
CA LEU A 360 24.18 2.69 6.12
C LEU A 360 24.90 1.43 6.62
N ARG A 361 26.19 1.54 6.95
CA ARG A 361 26.95 0.43 7.54
C ARG A 361 26.39 0.03 8.89
N ASP A 362 26.15 1.00 9.77
CA ASP A 362 25.59 0.77 11.09
C ASP A 362 24.19 0.16 11.00
N THR A 363 23.36 0.64 10.06
CA THR A 363 22.03 0.07 9.77
C THR A 363 22.15 -1.38 9.30
N MET A 364 23.12 -1.71 8.44
CA MET A 364 23.37 -3.08 8.02
C MET A 364 23.82 -3.97 9.17
N ALA A 365 24.73 -3.50 10.02
CA ALA A 365 25.21 -4.23 11.20
C ALA A 365 24.06 -4.49 12.19
N MET A 366 23.24 -3.49 12.47
CA MET A 366 22.02 -3.63 13.28
C MET A 366 21.04 -4.65 12.70
N THR A 367 20.81 -4.60 11.38
CA THR A 367 19.93 -5.56 10.69
C THR A 367 20.50 -6.98 10.71
N LEU A 368 21.82 -7.16 10.75
CA LEU A 368 22.45 -8.48 10.92
C LEU A 368 22.56 -8.93 12.38
N GLY A 369 22.23 -8.05 13.33
CA GLY A 369 22.34 -8.32 14.77
C GLY A 369 21.58 -9.56 15.22
N GLY A 370 20.35 -9.78 14.73
CA GLY A 370 19.57 -10.96 15.08
C GLY A 370 20.22 -12.28 14.65
N ARG A 371 20.71 -12.34 13.41
CA ARG A 371 21.48 -13.52 12.94
C ARG A 371 22.78 -13.70 13.73
N ALA A 372 23.52 -12.62 13.97
CA ALA A 372 24.77 -12.68 14.71
C ALA A 372 24.56 -13.15 16.18
N ALA A 373 23.43 -12.81 16.79
CA ALA A 373 23.04 -13.32 18.10
C ALA A 373 22.77 -14.83 18.08
N GLU A 374 22.03 -15.33 17.07
CA GLU A 374 21.79 -16.76 16.89
C GLU A 374 23.10 -17.54 16.76
N GLU A 375 24.02 -17.07 15.92
CA GLU A 375 25.34 -17.70 15.71
C GLU A 375 26.17 -17.70 17.00
N THR A 376 26.10 -16.63 17.78
CA THR A 376 26.90 -16.46 19.00
C THR A 376 26.37 -17.29 20.17
N VAL A 377 25.06 -17.46 20.27
CA VAL A 377 24.41 -18.15 21.40
C VAL A 377 24.15 -19.62 21.11
N PHE A 378 23.60 -19.94 19.93
CA PHE A 378 23.16 -21.29 19.60
C PHE A 378 24.15 -22.04 18.70
N SER A 379 25.15 -21.35 18.11
CA SER A 379 26.06 -21.94 17.11
C SER A 379 25.32 -22.56 15.90
N GLU A 380 24.08 -22.16 15.68
CA GLU A 380 23.22 -22.55 14.56
C GLU A 380 22.53 -21.29 14.04
N VAL A 381 22.13 -21.31 12.77
CA VAL A 381 21.37 -20.23 12.13
C VAL A 381 20.01 -20.74 11.72
N THR A 382 18.99 -19.91 11.89
CA THR A 382 17.63 -20.21 11.46
C THR A 382 17.26 -19.52 10.15
N THR A 383 16.08 -19.88 9.64
CA THR A 383 15.47 -19.21 8.48
C THR A 383 14.79 -17.89 8.84
N GLY A 384 14.74 -17.52 10.13
CA GLY A 384 14.11 -16.28 10.62
C GLY A 384 14.75 -15.02 10.04
N ALA A 385 16.08 -15.03 9.86
CA ALA A 385 16.86 -13.90 9.36
C ALA A 385 16.76 -13.66 7.83
N SER A 386 15.86 -14.35 7.10
CA SER A 386 15.78 -14.22 5.63
C SER A 386 15.47 -12.80 5.18
N ASN A 387 14.52 -12.14 5.84
CA ASN A 387 14.12 -10.76 5.53
C ASN A 387 15.26 -9.76 5.82
N ASP A 388 16.06 -10.02 6.85
CA ASP A 388 17.19 -9.18 7.22
C ASP A 388 18.32 -9.28 6.19
N LEU A 389 18.61 -10.50 5.73
CA LEU A 389 19.56 -10.72 4.64
C LEU A 389 19.13 -10.07 3.34
N GLU A 390 17.83 -10.12 3.01
CA GLU A 390 17.28 -9.45 1.83
C GLU A 390 17.47 -7.92 1.91
N LYS A 391 17.12 -7.31 3.05
CA LYS A 391 17.29 -5.86 3.28
C LYS A 391 18.75 -5.42 3.24
N VAL A 392 19.63 -6.18 3.91
CA VAL A 392 21.07 -5.90 3.97
C VAL A 392 21.69 -6.04 2.59
N THR A 393 21.32 -7.07 1.84
CA THR A 393 21.80 -7.27 0.46
C THR A 393 21.30 -6.18 -0.47
N ALA A 394 20.04 -5.76 -0.35
CA ALA A 394 19.49 -4.65 -1.12
C ALA A 394 20.24 -3.34 -0.83
N THR A 395 20.50 -3.06 0.46
CA THR A 395 21.23 -1.87 0.89
C THR A 395 22.67 -1.88 0.36
N ALA A 396 23.38 -3.01 0.50
CA ALA A 396 24.72 -3.19 -0.03
C ALA A 396 24.78 -2.97 -1.55
N LYS A 397 23.81 -3.52 -2.30
CA LYS A 397 23.67 -3.29 -3.74
C LYS A 397 23.48 -1.81 -4.06
N GLN A 398 22.65 -1.08 -3.32
CA GLN A 398 22.45 0.35 -3.53
C GLN A 398 23.72 1.16 -3.23
N MET A 399 24.41 0.86 -2.12
CA MET A 399 25.69 1.48 -1.77
C MET A 399 26.73 1.32 -2.88
N VAL A 400 26.87 0.12 -3.42
CA VAL A 400 27.87 -0.20 -4.44
C VAL A 400 27.46 0.30 -5.82
N MET A 401 26.22 0.04 -6.25
CA MET A 401 25.77 0.25 -7.63
C MET A 401 25.16 1.62 -7.90
N ARG A 402 24.63 2.32 -6.90
CA ARG A 402 23.87 3.58 -7.07
C ARG A 402 24.52 4.76 -6.39
N PHE A 403 24.94 4.59 -5.14
CA PHE A 403 25.49 5.68 -4.33
C PHE A 403 26.99 5.88 -4.54
N GLY A 404 27.68 4.98 -5.25
CA GLY A 404 29.10 5.10 -5.52
C GLY A 404 29.96 5.02 -4.26
N MET A 405 29.52 4.26 -3.25
CA MET A 405 30.17 4.17 -1.93
C MET A 405 31.26 3.08 -1.85
N SER A 406 31.62 2.46 -2.98
CA SER A 406 32.77 1.55 -3.07
C SER A 406 34.01 2.31 -3.56
N GLU A 407 35.09 2.21 -2.80
CA GLU A 407 36.38 2.83 -3.15
C GLU A 407 37.00 2.18 -4.39
N LYS A 408 36.76 0.88 -4.59
CA LYS A 408 37.29 0.12 -5.73
C LYS A 408 36.58 0.47 -7.04
N LEU A 409 35.26 0.57 -7.01
CA LEU A 409 34.43 0.80 -8.20
C LEU A 409 34.21 2.29 -8.51
N GLY A 410 34.45 3.16 -7.53
CA GLY A 410 34.40 4.62 -7.66
C GLY A 410 32.97 5.19 -7.73
N PRO A 411 32.86 6.52 -7.86
CA PRO A 411 31.58 7.23 -7.81
C PRO A 411 30.84 7.19 -9.16
N ARG A 412 30.40 6.00 -9.58
CA ARG A 412 29.60 5.80 -10.79
C ARG A 412 28.39 4.91 -10.52
N VAL A 413 27.41 5.02 -11.39
CA VAL A 413 26.21 4.18 -11.37
C VAL A 413 26.44 2.94 -12.24
N PHE A 414 25.97 1.79 -11.78
CA PHE A 414 26.00 0.51 -12.48
C PHE A 414 24.59 -0.04 -12.65
N GLY A 415 24.29 -0.57 -13.83
CA GLY A 415 23.05 -1.23 -14.16
C GLY A 415 21.88 -0.28 -14.38
N HIS A 416 20.81 -0.80 -14.95
CA HIS A 416 19.52 -0.14 -15.01
C HIS A 416 18.73 -0.43 -13.72
N ASP A 417 17.88 0.50 -13.29
CA ASP A 417 17.19 0.38 -12.01
C ASP A 417 16.27 -0.85 -11.98
N HIS A 418 16.59 -1.82 -11.12
CA HIS A 418 15.82 -3.04 -10.90
C HIS A 418 14.60 -2.83 -10.00
N ALA A 419 14.40 -1.64 -9.42
CA ALA A 419 13.27 -1.35 -8.54
C ALA A 419 11.89 -1.46 -9.23
N GLN A 420 11.85 -1.68 -10.55
CA GLN A 420 10.62 -1.63 -11.34
C GLN A 420 10.52 -2.88 -12.24
N PRO A 421 9.61 -3.84 -11.93
CA PRO A 421 9.36 -5.00 -12.77
C PRO A 421 8.75 -4.53 -14.10
N PHE A 422 9.58 -4.37 -15.11
CA PHE A 422 9.13 -4.17 -16.48
C PHE A 422 9.10 -5.54 -17.17
N LEU A 423 7.95 -6.20 -17.05
CA LEU A 423 7.56 -7.38 -17.84
C LEU A 423 7.73 -7.06 -19.33
N GLY A 424 8.90 -7.36 -19.89
CA GLY A 424 9.21 -7.16 -21.31
C GLY A 424 10.62 -6.63 -21.62
N ARG A 425 11.36 -6.06 -20.65
CA ARG A 425 12.78 -5.66 -20.82
C ARG A 425 13.75 -6.62 -20.16
N GLU A 426 13.30 -7.39 -19.18
CA GLU A 426 14.16 -8.31 -18.43
C GLU A 426 14.73 -9.47 -19.26
N PHE A 427 14.16 -9.78 -20.43
CA PHE A 427 14.74 -10.81 -21.30
C PHE A 427 15.92 -10.33 -22.15
N SER A 428 16.22 -9.02 -22.18
CA SER A 428 17.24 -8.49 -23.11
C SER A 428 17.94 -7.19 -22.69
N SER A 429 17.78 -6.69 -21.46
CA SER A 429 18.68 -5.63 -20.97
C SER A 429 19.98 -6.27 -20.51
N GLU A 430 20.95 -6.40 -21.41
CA GLU A 430 22.34 -6.64 -21.01
C GLU A 430 22.76 -5.57 -20.00
N PRO A 431 23.46 -5.96 -18.92
CA PRO A 431 24.07 -4.98 -18.02
C PRO A 431 24.94 -4.00 -18.82
N ASP A 432 24.94 -2.73 -18.41
CA ASP A 432 25.81 -1.69 -18.99
C ASP A 432 27.28 -1.82 -18.53
N TYR A 433 27.67 -3.01 -18.06
CA TYR A 433 28.99 -3.34 -17.54
C TYR A 433 29.40 -4.76 -17.93
N SER A 434 30.71 -5.01 -17.99
CA SER A 434 31.26 -6.32 -18.35
C SER A 434 31.09 -7.35 -17.22
N ASP A 435 31.22 -8.64 -17.56
CA ASP A 435 31.22 -9.73 -16.58
C ASP A 435 32.33 -9.58 -15.53
N ASP A 436 33.47 -8.98 -15.89
CA ASP A 436 34.54 -8.69 -14.94
C ASP A 436 34.10 -7.65 -13.91
N VAL A 437 33.45 -6.58 -14.34
CA VAL A 437 32.87 -5.58 -13.43
C VAL A 437 31.75 -6.18 -12.59
N ALA A 438 30.92 -7.06 -13.17
CA ALA A 438 29.89 -7.78 -12.42
C ALA A 438 30.48 -8.61 -11.27
N ARG A 439 31.57 -9.34 -11.54
CA ARG A 439 32.31 -10.10 -10.52
C ARG A 439 32.88 -9.20 -9.43
N GLU A 440 33.37 -8.01 -9.79
CA GLU A 440 33.86 -7.04 -8.81
C GLU A 440 32.75 -6.44 -7.96
N ILE A 441 31.58 -6.17 -8.54
CA ILE A 441 30.38 -5.71 -7.83
C ILE A 441 29.96 -6.76 -6.79
N ASP A 442 29.85 -8.02 -7.18
CA ASP A 442 29.47 -9.10 -6.27
C ASP A 442 30.50 -9.28 -5.13
N ALA A 443 31.79 -9.16 -5.43
CA ALA A 443 32.84 -9.21 -4.43
C ALA A 443 32.75 -8.04 -3.43
N GLU A 444 32.47 -6.83 -3.90
CA GLU A 444 32.30 -5.65 -3.06
C GLU A 444 31.03 -5.73 -2.21
N ILE A 445 29.91 -6.19 -2.76
CA ILE A 445 28.67 -6.44 -2.01
C ILE A 445 28.95 -7.43 -0.87
N ARG A 446 29.59 -8.56 -1.20
CA ARG A 446 29.96 -9.57 -0.21
C ARG A 446 30.82 -8.98 0.90
N ARG A 447 31.85 -8.20 0.54
CA ARG A 447 32.76 -7.55 1.51
C ARG A 447 31.99 -6.66 2.48
N VAL A 448 31.13 -5.78 1.98
CA VAL A 448 30.36 -4.83 2.81
C VAL A 448 29.40 -5.57 3.76
N VAL A 449 28.75 -6.64 3.27
CA VAL A 449 27.85 -7.46 4.10
C VAL A 449 28.62 -8.23 5.17
N GLU A 450 29.76 -8.83 4.82
CA GLU A 450 30.61 -9.57 5.77
C GLU A 450 31.20 -8.64 6.84
N GLU A 451 31.64 -7.42 6.48
CA GLU A 451 32.12 -6.42 7.43
C GLU A 451 31.03 -6.04 8.46
N ALA A 452 29.81 -5.76 7.99
CA ALA A 452 28.68 -5.46 8.87
C ALA A 452 28.34 -6.64 9.80
N HIS A 453 28.43 -7.89 9.30
CA HIS A 453 28.21 -9.08 10.12
C HIS A 453 29.27 -9.25 11.20
N VAL A 454 30.54 -9.02 10.85
CA VAL A 454 31.67 -9.11 11.79
C VAL A 454 31.54 -8.06 12.89
N GLU A 455 31.15 -6.84 12.54
CA GLU A 455 30.91 -5.75 13.49
C GLU A 455 29.77 -6.10 14.47
N ALA A 456 28.61 -6.54 13.96
CA ALA A 456 27.50 -6.99 14.79
C ALA A 456 27.92 -8.10 15.75
N ARG A 457 28.68 -9.09 15.27
CA ARG A 457 29.19 -10.19 16.09
C ARG A 457 30.18 -9.72 17.15
N ALA A 458 31.06 -8.77 16.83
CA ALA A 458 32.03 -8.22 17.76
C ALA A 458 31.35 -7.47 18.92
N ILE A 459 30.31 -6.69 18.62
CA ILE A 459 29.50 -5.98 19.62
C ILE A 459 28.79 -6.99 20.53
N LEU A 460 28.08 -7.97 19.96
CA LEU A 460 27.35 -8.98 20.73
C LEU A 460 28.26 -9.89 21.56
N ALA A 461 29.46 -10.19 21.07
CA ALA A 461 30.45 -10.95 21.83
C ALA A 461 31.00 -10.14 23.02
N SER A 462 31.18 -8.83 22.85
CA SER A 462 31.66 -7.93 23.91
C SER A 462 30.61 -7.69 24.99
N HIS A 463 29.33 -7.69 24.61
CA HIS A 463 28.17 -7.48 25.49
C HIS A 463 27.33 -8.74 25.69
N ARG A 464 28.02 -9.90 25.74
CA ARG A 464 27.37 -11.20 25.89
C ARG A 464 26.57 -11.35 27.20
N PRO A 465 27.06 -10.90 28.37
CA PRO A 465 26.30 -10.96 29.61
C PRO A 465 24.96 -10.20 29.54
N GLU A 466 24.95 -9.03 28.92
CA GLU A 466 23.76 -8.21 28.73
C GLU A 466 22.78 -8.87 27.75
N LEU A 467 23.28 -9.47 26.66
CA LEU A 467 22.48 -10.25 25.72
C LEU A 467 21.75 -11.40 26.42
N ASP A 468 22.47 -12.23 27.18
CA ASP A 468 21.86 -13.38 27.87
C ASP A 468 20.83 -12.91 28.90
N ARG A 469 21.18 -11.95 29.76
CA ARG A 469 20.29 -11.47 30.83
C ARG A 469 19.00 -10.85 30.28
N ILE A 470 19.12 -9.92 29.33
CA ILE A 470 17.94 -9.17 28.85
C ILE A 470 17.08 -10.07 27.94
N SER A 471 17.68 -11.00 27.18
CA SER A 471 16.90 -12.00 26.43
C SER A 471 16.10 -12.94 27.33
N GLU A 472 16.61 -13.33 28.50
CA GLU A 472 15.86 -14.12 29.48
C GLU A 472 14.67 -13.34 30.04
N ILE A 473 14.85 -12.06 30.37
CA ILE A 473 13.76 -11.18 30.82
C ILE A 473 12.71 -11.01 29.71
N LEU A 474 13.15 -10.82 28.47
CA LEU A 474 12.26 -10.69 27.32
C LEU A 474 11.41 -11.96 27.08
N LEU A 475 11.92 -13.15 27.43
CA LEU A 475 11.14 -14.39 27.33
C LEU A 475 9.97 -14.43 28.31
N VAL A 476 10.17 -13.88 29.51
CA VAL A 476 9.16 -13.83 30.58
C VAL A 476 8.16 -12.71 30.33
N ARG A 477 8.65 -11.49 30.08
CA ARG A 477 7.81 -10.28 29.92
C ARG A 477 7.19 -10.14 28.53
N GLU A 478 7.71 -10.88 27.54
CA GLU A 478 7.32 -10.89 26.12
C GLU A 478 7.52 -9.57 25.35
N THR A 479 7.62 -8.45 26.06
CA THR A 479 7.80 -7.10 25.52
C THR A 479 8.64 -6.26 26.47
N ILE A 480 9.52 -5.43 25.91
CA ILE A 480 10.34 -4.44 26.64
C ILE A 480 10.24 -3.11 25.88
N GLU A 481 9.86 -2.05 26.60
CA GLU A 481 9.81 -0.68 26.10
C GLU A 481 11.16 0.03 26.25
N ARG A 482 11.34 1.18 25.58
CA ARG A 482 12.61 1.92 25.58
C ARG A 482 13.15 2.26 26.97
N SER A 483 12.31 2.77 27.87
CA SER A 483 12.75 3.16 29.22
C SER A 483 13.26 1.95 30.00
N GLU A 484 12.51 0.85 29.94
CA GLU A 484 12.83 -0.42 30.57
C GLU A 484 14.13 -1.00 30.01
N PHE A 485 14.30 -0.95 28.69
CA PHE A 485 15.52 -1.41 28.02
C PHE A 485 16.77 -0.64 28.49
N LEU A 486 16.68 0.69 28.62
CA LEU A 486 17.79 1.52 29.09
C LEU A 486 18.10 1.28 30.58
N GLU A 487 17.08 1.08 31.42
CA GLU A 487 17.26 0.76 32.84
C GLU A 487 17.90 -0.62 33.03
N LEU A 488 17.44 -1.62 32.26
CA LEU A 488 18.02 -2.96 32.24
C LEU A 488 19.47 -2.93 31.77
N LEU A 489 19.82 -2.11 30.78
CA LEU A 489 21.21 -1.90 30.38
C LEU A 489 22.04 -1.22 31.48
N GLY A 490 21.44 -0.28 32.21
CA GLY A 490 22.03 0.38 33.37
C GLY A 490 22.28 -0.54 34.58
N GLY A 491 21.83 -1.79 34.52
CA GLY A 491 22.04 -2.79 35.56
C GLY A 491 20.95 -2.88 36.61
N ALA A 492 19.80 -2.22 36.38
CA ALA A 492 18.62 -2.40 37.21
C ALA A 492 18.14 -3.86 37.17
N SER A 493 17.61 -4.33 38.29
CA SER A 493 17.02 -5.68 38.38
C SER A 493 15.62 -5.72 37.75
N GLU A 494 15.15 -6.91 37.38
CA GLU A 494 13.81 -7.07 36.79
C GLU A 494 12.71 -6.48 37.70
N ASP A 495 12.80 -6.72 39.00
CA ASP A 495 11.85 -6.24 40.00
C ASP A 495 11.84 -4.70 40.14
N GLU A 496 12.97 -4.04 39.88
CA GLU A 496 13.10 -2.59 39.93
C GLU A 496 12.46 -1.91 38.71
N VAL A 497 12.52 -2.56 37.54
CA VAL A 497 12.03 -2.02 36.26
C VAL A 497 10.54 -2.29 36.07
N PHE A 498 10.08 -3.51 36.36
CA PHE A 498 8.69 -3.93 36.11
C PHE A 498 7.80 -3.90 37.36
N GLY A 499 8.38 -3.75 38.55
CA GLY A 499 7.65 -3.87 39.82
C GLY A 499 7.29 -5.33 40.16
N PRO A 500 6.67 -5.59 41.34
CA PRO A 500 6.25 -6.94 41.71
C PRO A 500 5.18 -7.46 40.74
N ASP A 501 5.29 -8.72 40.33
CA ASP A 501 4.34 -9.37 39.44
C ASP A 501 2.89 -9.17 39.94
N GLU A 502 2.05 -8.55 39.12
CA GLU A 502 0.60 -8.61 39.34
C GLU A 502 0.20 -10.10 39.36
N PRO A 503 -0.55 -10.55 40.38
CA PRO A 503 -0.93 -11.96 40.48
C PRO A 503 -1.67 -12.35 39.22
N THR A 504 -1.13 -13.34 38.51
CA THR A 504 -1.75 -13.95 37.35
C THR A 504 -3.20 -14.30 37.69
N LEU A 505 -4.15 -13.63 37.04
CA LEU A 505 -5.55 -14.01 37.13
C LEU A 505 -5.64 -15.51 36.78
N PRO A 506 -6.28 -16.34 37.62
CA PRO A 506 -6.28 -17.78 37.42
C PRO A 506 -6.84 -18.11 36.03
N GLU A 507 -6.15 -19.02 35.32
CA GLU A 507 -6.58 -19.49 34.01
C GLU A 507 -8.08 -19.84 34.03
N PRO A 508 -8.86 -19.42 33.03
CA PRO A 508 -10.25 -19.84 32.94
C PRO A 508 -10.29 -21.37 32.86
N ALA A 509 -11.06 -21.97 33.77
CA ALA A 509 -11.18 -23.42 33.90
C ALA A 509 -11.42 -24.09 32.53
N PRO A 510 -10.83 -25.27 32.29
CA PRO A 510 -10.97 -25.97 31.01
C PRO A 510 -12.44 -26.17 30.68
N ALA A 511 -12.81 -25.82 29.45
CA ALA A 511 -14.17 -26.01 28.96
C ALA A 511 -14.58 -27.49 29.11
N PRO A 512 -15.83 -27.79 29.49
CA PRO A 512 -16.27 -29.16 29.71
C PRO A 512 -16.09 -29.99 28.43
N GLU A 513 -15.51 -31.19 28.59
CA GLU A 513 -15.30 -32.14 27.51
C GLU A 513 -16.60 -32.38 26.73
N ARG A 514 -16.52 -32.24 25.41
CA ARG A 514 -17.63 -32.59 24.54
C ARG A 514 -17.80 -34.12 24.58
N PRO A 515 -19.04 -34.65 24.68
CA PRO A 515 -19.24 -36.08 24.72
C PRO A 515 -18.73 -36.74 23.44
N GLU A 516 -17.93 -37.78 23.60
CA GLU A 516 -17.39 -38.60 22.51
C GLU A 516 -18.53 -39.20 21.69
N LEU A 517 -18.47 -38.99 20.37
CA LEU A 517 -19.36 -39.68 19.43
C LEU A 517 -18.92 -41.15 19.33
N PRO A 518 -19.87 -42.11 19.34
CA PRO A 518 -19.53 -43.53 19.33
C PRO A 518 -18.78 -43.93 18.05
N GLU A 519 -17.72 -44.72 18.21
CA GLU A 519 -16.91 -45.26 17.13
C GLU A 519 -17.77 -45.98 16.08
N ARG A 520 -17.60 -45.60 14.82
CA ARG A 520 -18.21 -46.31 13.69
C ARG A 520 -17.48 -47.63 13.44
N ALA A 521 -18.25 -48.72 13.40
CA ALA A 521 -17.80 -50.06 13.10
C ALA A 521 -16.98 -50.17 11.79
N PRO A 522 -16.00 -51.10 11.72
CA PRO A 522 -15.09 -51.21 10.58
C PRO A 522 -15.78 -51.94 9.42
N GLY A 523 -16.10 -51.21 8.35
CA GLY A 523 -16.66 -51.84 7.15
C GLY A 523 -17.40 -50.91 6.20
N ALA A 524 -16.75 -49.87 5.68
CA ALA A 524 -17.25 -49.16 4.52
C ALA A 524 -16.09 -48.70 3.62
N LYS A 525 -15.98 -49.32 2.45
CA LYS A 525 -15.03 -48.93 1.40
C LYS A 525 -15.31 -47.48 0.98
N ARG A 526 -14.32 -46.61 1.09
CA ARG A 526 -14.38 -45.24 0.55
C ARG A 526 -14.21 -45.32 -0.97
N SER A 527 -15.20 -44.85 -1.73
CA SER A 527 -15.02 -44.56 -3.15
C SER A 527 -14.13 -43.32 -3.32
N PRO A 528 -13.20 -43.28 -4.29
CA PRO A 528 -12.34 -42.13 -4.50
C PRO A 528 -13.13 -40.95 -5.07
N LEU A 529 -12.85 -39.75 -4.53
CA LEU A 529 -13.38 -38.48 -5.03
C LEU A 529 -12.82 -38.18 -6.43
N PRO A 530 -13.63 -37.67 -7.38
CA PRO A 530 -13.15 -37.28 -8.69
C PRO A 530 -12.31 -35.99 -8.60
N ARG A 531 -11.22 -35.94 -9.38
CA ARG A 531 -10.35 -34.76 -9.51
C ARG A 531 -11.09 -33.62 -10.23
N PRO A 532 -10.89 -32.34 -9.84
CA PRO A 532 -11.51 -31.22 -10.55
C PRO A 532 -10.82 -30.99 -11.89
N GLY A 533 -11.57 -31.15 -12.99
CA GLY A 533 -11.19 -30.72 -14.33
C GLY A 533 -11.65 -29.30 -14.62
N LEU A 534 -10.88 -28.61 -15.46
CA LEU A 534 -11.16 -27.30 -16.02
C LEU A 534 -12.57 -27.20 -16.66
N ALA A 535 -13.06 -25.96 -16.68
CA ALA A 535 -13.78 -25.28 -17.76
C ALA A 535 -15.22 -24.86 -17.45
N GLY A 536 -15.44 -23.54 -17.61
CA GLY A 536 -16.46 -23.00 -18.51
C GLY A 536 -17.90 -23.16 -18.06
N GLY A 537 -18.46 -22.07 -17.52
CA GLY A 537 -19.89 -21.94 -17.37
C GLY A 537 -20.60 -21.74 -18.72
N THR A 538 -21.84 -22.21 -18.79
CA THR A 538 -22.99 -21.46 -19.31
C THR A 538 -24.26 -22.05 -18.70
N THR A 539 -24.93 -21.24 -17.86
CA THR A 539 -26.36 -20.87 -17.91
C THR A 539 -27.28 -21.73 -18.79
N GLU A 540 -28.52 -22.07 -18.48
CA GLU A 540 -29.53 -21.75 -17.45
C GLU A 540 -30.73 -22.65 -17.82
N PHE A 541 -31.62 -22.99 -16.89
CA PHE A 541 -33.06 -22.70 -16.93
C PHE A 541 -33.88 -23.61 -15.99
N ARG A 542 -34.66 -22.93 -15.15
CA ARG A 542 -35.69 -23.44 -14.23
C ARG A 542 -36.78 -24.25 -14.94
N ALA A 543 -37.35 -25.23 -14.23
CA ALA A 543 -38.79 -25.44 -14.25
C ALA A 543 -39.30 -26.06 -12.93
N HIS A 544 -40.47 -25.57 -12.52
CA HIS A 544 -41.26 -25.91 -11.34
C HIS A 544 -41.81 -27.34 -11.36
N GLU A 545 -42.06 -27.93 -10.17
CA GLU A 545 -43.31 -28.65 -9.85
C GLU A 545 -43.40 -28.87 -8.32
N ARG A 546 -44.29 -28.15 -7.63
CA ARG A 546 -45.67 -28.50 -7.23
C ARG A 546 -45.78 -29.45 -6.03
N VAL A 547 -46.12 -28.79 -4.93
CA VAL A 547 -46.82 -29.24 -3.72
C VAL A 547 -47.96 -30.23 -4.01
N ARG A 548 -48.08 -31.27 -3.16
CA ARG A 548 -49.37 -31.85 -2.76
C ARG A 548 -49.40 -32.12 -1.25
N PRO A 549 -50.51 -31.83 -0.55
CA PRO A 549 -50.70 -32.08 0.88
C PRO A 549 -51.56 -33.33 1.16
N ARG A 550 -51.64 -33.68 2.45
CA ARG A 550 -52.56 -34.58 3.20
C ARG A 550 -51.73 -35.56 4.04
N LEU A 551 -51.93 -35.74 5.34
CA LEU A 551 -53.03 -35.44 6.27
C LEU A 551 -52.45 -35.07 7.63
#